data_AF-A0A9Q3V2K5-F1
#
_entry.id   AF-A0A9Q3V2K5-F1
#
_cell.length_a   1.000
_cell.length_b   1.000
_cell.length_c   1.000
_cell.angle_alpha   90.00
_cell.angle_beta   90.00
_cell.angle_gamma   90.00
#
_symmetry.space_group_name_H-M   'P 1'
#
loop_
_entity.id
_entity.type
_entity.pdbx_description
1 polymer ?
#
loop_
_entity_poly.entity_id
_entity_poly.type
_entity_poly.pdbx_seq_one_letter_code
_entity_poly.pdbx_strand_id
1 'polypeptide(L)'
;MRAFHILNGDCLAEKFPKKLDGESIIWREALIDGSVSDNNFFENRKKFIKKNYDSESNYDELVVKEFQRIQNIPEDSDVFFWFEDDLFCQTNFWFLISKLNLNNTKVFRVFPKNKEKGFAETNENDLLEMFHFAKEITDTERKLISNHLEWFPIK
;
A
#
# COMPACT_ATOMS: atom_id res chain seq x y z
N MET A 1 -15.26 10.19 11.19
CA MET A 1 -14.05 9.38 11.02
C MET A 1 -13.71 9.39 9.54
N ARG A 2 -12.47 9.69 9.14
CA ARG A 2 -12.07 9.73 7.72
C ARG A 2 -11.50 8.38 7.32
N ALA A 3 -11.92 7.85 6.17
CA ALA A 3 -11.42 6.60 5.62
C ALA A 3 -10.40 6.88 4.51
N PHE A 4 -9.27 6.18 4.52
CA PHE A 4 -8.26 6.21 3.48
C PHE A 4 -8.05 4.80 2.93
N HIS A 5 -8.11 4.64 1.61
CA HIS A 5 -7.91 3.38 0.93
C HIS A 5 -6.58 3.40 0.18
N ILE A 6 -5.60 2.64 0.65
CA ILE A 6 -4.30 2.51 0.00
C ILE A 6 -4.39 1.31 -0.95
N LEU A 7 -4.30 1.60 -2.25
CA LEU A 7 -4.41 0.63 -3.34
C LEU A 7 -3.03 0.28 -3.88
N ASN A 8 -2.76 -1.00 -4.13
CA ASN A 8 -1.51 -1.45 -4.71
C ASN A 8 -1.57 -1.44 -6.25
N GLY A 9 -1.25 -0.30 -6.86
CA GLY A 9 -1.19 -0.13 -8.32
C GLY A 9 -2.51 0.24 -9.00
N ASP A 10 -2.40 0.58 -10.28
CA ASP A 10 -3.50 1.18 -11.06
C ASP A 10 -4.57 0.17 -11.50
N CYS A 11 -4.22 -1.10 -11.71
CA CYS A 11 -5.19 -2.14 -12.10
C CYS A 11 -6.35 -2.28 -11.10
N LEU A 12 -6.06 -2.13 -9.80
CA LEU A 12 -7.11 -2.09 -8.78
C LEU A 12 -7.81 -0.73 -8.76
N ALA A 13 -7.05 0.36 -8.90
CA ALA A 13 -7.59 1.72 -8.86
C ALA A 13 -8.63 1.99 -9.96
N GLU A 14 -8.40 1.49 -11.17
CA GLU A 14 -9.29 1.68 -12.33
C GLU A 14 -10.72 1.18 -12.11
N LYS A 15 -10.87 0.14 -11.29
CA LYS A 15 -12.15 -0.50 -10.96
C LYS A 15 -12.57 -0.32 -9.50
N PHE A 16 -11.86 0.54 -8.77
CA PHE A 16 -12.16 0.78 -7.37
C PHE A 16 -13.55 1.43 -7.24
N PRO A 17 -14.42 0.98 -6.30
CA PRO A 17 -15.79 1.45 -6.27
C PRO A 17 -15.87 2.95 -5.99
N LYS A 18 -16.39 3.73 -6.94
CA LYS A 18 -16.54 5.20 -6.80
C LYS A 18 -17.54 5.61 -5.72
N LYS A 19 -18.38 4.67 -5.29
CA LYS A 19 -19.39 4.86 -4.23
C LYS A 19 -18.85 4.56 -2.84
N LEU A 20 -17.64 4.02 -2.72
CA LEU A 20 -17.05 3.76 -1.41
C LEU A 20 -16.57 5.09 -0.83
N ASP A 21 -17.10 5.44 0.34
CA ASP A 21 -16.73 6.66 1.05
C ASP A 21 -15.28 6.59 1.53
N GLY A 22 -14.52 7.67 1.29
CA GLY A 22 -13.13 7.77 1.69
C GLY A 22 -12.25 8.31 0.58
N GLU A 23 -10.97 8.50 0.89
CA GLU A 23 -9.97 8.96 -0.06
C GLU A 23 -9.11 7.80 -0.53
N SER A 24 -8.98 7.61 -1.84
CA SER A 24 -8.03 6.66 -2.41
C SER A 24 -6.65 7.28 -2.55
N ILE A 25 -5.64 6.49 -2.19
CA ILE A 25 -4.22 6.75 -2.41
C ILE A 25 -3.67 5.53 -3.14
N ILE A 26 -2.92 5.74 -4.22
CA ILE A 26 -2.43 4.66 -5.06
C ILE A 26 -0.92 4.54 -4.89
N TRP A 27 -0.48 3.40 -4.35
CA TRP A 27 0.92 3.08 -4.17
C TRP A 27 1.47 2.39 -5.42
N ARG A 28 2.54 2.93 -6.00
CA ARG A 28 3.14 2.46 -7.27
C ARG A 28 4.62 2.16 -7.10
N GLU A 29 4.92 1.11 -6.35
CA GLU A 29 6.29 0.64 -6.17
C GLU A 29 6.40 -0.87 -6.35
N ALA A 30 7.61 -1.28 -6.71
CA ALA A 30 8.00 -2.66 -6.92
C ALA A 30 9.19 -2.98 -6.00
N LEU A 31 8.97 -2.88 -4.68
CA LEU A 31 10.05 -3.00 -3.68
C LEU A 31 10.66 -4.39 -3.58
N ILE A 32 10.05 -5.40 -4.20
CA ILE A 32 10.64 -6.73 -4.33
C ILE A 32 11.83 -6.76 -5.30
N ASP A 33 11.98 -5.74 -6.15
CA ASP A 33 13.06 -5.62 -7.12
C ASP A 33 13.84 -4.32 -6.94
N GLY A 34 15.14 -4.38 -7.20
CA GLY A 34 16.09 -3.28 -7.03
C GLY A 34 16.48 -2.99 -5.58
N SER A 35 17.40 -2.04 -5.41
CA SER A 35 17.88 -1.64 -4.09
C SER A 35 16.80 -0.87 -3.32
N VAL A 36 16.68 -1.18 -2.02
CA VAL A 36 15.78 -0.55 -1.07
C VAL A 36 16.53 0.13 0.08
N SER A 37 17.78 0.56 -0.16
CA SER A 37 18.58 1.24 0.86
C SER A 37 17.91 2.54 1.33
N ASP A 38 17.93 2.79 2.64
CA ASP A 38 17.31 3.95 3.27
C ASP A 38 18.00 5.27 2.83
N ASN A 39 19.30 5.24 2.52
CA ASN A 39 20.05 6.43 2.09
C ASN A 39 19.57 6.93 0.73
N ASN A 40 18.95 8.11 0.69
CA ASN A 40 18.34 8.68 -0.52
C ASN A 40 17.34 7.73 -1.20
N PHE A 41 16.53 7.02 -0.39
CA PHE A 41 15.59 5.99 -0.84
C PHE A 41 14.86 6.36 -2.14
N PHE A 42 14.05 7.43 -2.16
CA PHE A 42 13.24 7.80 -3.34
C PHE A 42 14.09 8.15 -4.56
N GLU A 43 15.25 8.78 -4.39
CA GLU A 43 16.15 9.08 -5.53
C GLU A 43 16.76 7.81 -6.12
N ASN A 44 17.14 6.84 -5.27
CA ASN A 44 17.64 5.55 -5.73
C ASN A 44 16.56 4.75 -6.43
N ARG A 45 15.35 4.72 -5.86
CA ARG A 45 14.18 4.07 -6.46
C ARG A 45 13.82 4.69 -7.80
N LYS A 46 13.73 6.03 -7.88
CA LYS A 46 13.50 6.77 -9.13
C LYS A 46 14.50 6.41 -10.22
N LYS A 47 15.79 6.39 -9.90
CA LYS A 47 16.86 5.98 -10.84
C LYS A 47 16.70 4.53 -11.27
N PHE A 48 16.41 3.63 -10.34
CA PHE A 48 16.20 2.21 -10.62
C PHE A 48 14.99 2.01 -11.56
N ILE A 49 13.86 2.62 -11.22
CA ILE A 49 12.63 2.50 -12.02
C ILE A 49 12.86 3.03 -13.43
N LYS A 50 13.37 4.25 -13.56
CA LYS A 50 13.64 4.89 -14.87
C LYS A 50 14.62 4.09 -15.73
N LYS A 51 15.59 3.40 -15.11
CA LYS A 51 16.60 2.62 -15.84
C LYS A 51 16.06 1.28 -16.34
N ASN A 52 15.24 0.59 -15.54
CA ASN A 52 14.90 -0.81 -15.78
C ASN A 52 13.48 -1.02 -16.30
N TYR A 53 12.57 -0.09 -16.03
CA TYR A 53 11.24 -0.09 -16.62
C TYR A 53 11.16 1.12 -17.53
N ASP A 54 10.68 0.92 -18.75
CA ASP A 54 10.53 1.97 -19.78
C ASP A 54 9.44 2.97 -19.38
N SER A 55 9.77 3.75 -18.36
CA SER A 55 8.85 4.60 -17.63
C SER A 55 9.27 6.04 -17.87
N GLU A 56 8.53 6.70 -18.75
CA GLU A 56 8.53 8.17 -18.88
C GLU A 56 7.83 8.85 -17.69
N SER A 57 7.40 8.07 -16.69
CA SER A 57 6.48 8.54 -15.67
C SER A 57 7.15 9.48 -14.66
N ASN A 58 6.34 10.45 -14.20
CA ASN A 58 6.76 11.39 -13.17
C ASN A 58 6.75 10.69 -11.80
N TYR A 59 7.82 9.96 -11.49
CA TYR A 59 7.99 9.21 -10.24
C TYR A 59 7.70 10.07 -8.99
N ASP A 60 8.12 11.34 -9.00
CA ASP A 60 7.88 12.23 -7.87
C ASP A 60 6.38 12.48 -7.66
N GLU A 61 5.64 12.68 -8.75
CA GLU A 61 4.18 12.87 -8.70
C GLU A 61 3.45 11.60 -8.29
N LEU A 62 3.81 10.47 -8.89
CA LEU A 62 3.02 9.24 -8.81
C LEU A 62 3.36 8.36 -7.60
N VAL A 63 4.54 8.55 -7.01
CA VAL A 63 5.04 7.75 -5.89
C VAL A 63 5.35 8.65 -4.70
N VAL A 64 6.21 9.67 -4.86
CA VAL A 64 6.68 10.47 -3.72
C VAL A 64 5.55 11.29 -3.11
N LYS A 65 4.71 11.95 -3.94
CA LYS A 65 3.55 12.69 -3.42
C LYS A 65 2.52 11.77 -2.78
N GLU A 66 2.24 10.61 -3.37
CA GLU A 66 1.33 9.63 -2.76
C GLU A 66 1.88 9.12 -1.42
N PHE A 67 3.19 8.87 -1.32
CA PHE A 67 3.82 8.55 -0.05
C PHE A 67 3.65 9.67 0.98
N GLN A 68 3.84 10.93 0.57
CA GLN A 68 3.61 12.07 1.46
C GLN A 68 2.15 12.16 1.90
N ARG A 69 1.17 11.83 1.03
CA ARG A 69 -0.24 11.73 1.43
C ARG A 69 -0.44 10.65 2.49
N ILE A 70 0.19 9.48 2.33
CA ILE A 70 0.16 8.38 3.32
C ILE A 70 0.74 8.85 4.66
N GLN A 71 1.88 9.54 4.65
CA GLN A 71 2.53 10.06 5.85
C GLN A 71 1.73 11.14 6.58
N ASN A 72 0.87 11.87 5.85
CA ASN A 72 0.05 12.96 6.39
C ASN A 72 -1.42 12.55 6.62
N ILE A 73 -1.72 11.25 6.64
CA ILE A 73 -3.05 10.77 7.06
C ILE A 73 -3.30 11.27 8.49
N PRO A 74 -4.41 11.99 8.75
CA PRO A 74 -4.71 12.50 10.08
C PRO A 74 -4.90 11.36 11.10
N GLU A 75 -4.55 11.62 12.37
CA GLU A 75 -4.93 10.76 13.49
C GLU A 75 -6.45 10.53 13.54
N ASP A 76 -6.88 9.48 14.25
CA ASP A 76 -8.30 9.07 14.35
C ASP A 76 -8.96 8.75 13.00
N SER A 77 -8.15 8.37 12.00
CA SER A 77 -8.61 7.87 10.70
C SER A 77 -8.66 6.34 10.66
N ASP A 78 -9.44 5.80 9.72
CA ASP A 78 -9.43 4.39 9.34
C ASP A 78 -8.64 4.22 8.04
N VAL A 79 -7.60 3.39 8.05
CA VAL A 79 -6.75 3.13 6.88
C VAL A 79 -6.93 1.70 6.40
N PHE A 80 -7.32 1.53 5.14
CA PHE A 80 -7.57 0.24 4.52
C PHE A 80 -6.51 -0.08 3.47
N PHE A 81 -5.73 -1.12 3.72
CA PHE A 81 -4.76 -1.65 2.77
C PHE A 81 -5.40 -2.71 1.88
N TRP A 82 -5.46 -2.43 0.58
CA TRP A 82 -5.93 -3.39 -0.43
C TRP A 82 -4.74 -4.11 -1.08
N PHE A 83 -4.22 -5.11 -0.36
CA PHE A 83 -2.99 -5.83 -0.73
C PHE A 83 -3.22 -7.34 -0.69
N GLU A 84 -2.78 -8.01 -1.75
CA GLU A 84 -2.89 -9.46 -1.92
C GLU A 84 -1.83 -10.23 -1.13
N ASP A 85 -1.96 -11.55 -1.09
CA ASP A 85 -1.08 -12.44 -0.31
C ASP A 85 0.27 -12.74 -0.99
N ASP A 86 0.44 -12.35 -2.26
CA ASP A 86 1.69 -12.59 -2.98
C ASP A 86 2.85 -11.73 -2.44
N LEU A 87 4.08 -12.16 -2.74
CA LEU A 87 5.30 -11.54 -2.24
C LEU A 87 5.49 -10.10 -2.73
N PHE A 88 5.05 -9.78 -3.95
CA PHE A 88 5.14 -8.43 -4.51
C PHE A 88 4.27 -7.46 -3.70
N CYS A 89 3.03 -7.84 -3.43
CA CYS A 89 2.10 -7.09 -2.59
C CYS A 89 2.62 -6.98 -1.16
N GLN A 90 3.03 -8.08 -0.55
CA GLN A 90 3.44 -8.09 0.85
C GLN A 90 4.68 -7.23 1.12
N THR A 91 5.66 -7.21 0.21
CA THR A 91 6.87 -6.37 0.38
C THR A 91 6.52 -4.88 0.44
N ASN A 92 5.60 -4.44 -0.43
CA ASN A 92 5.09 -3.07 -0.43
C ASN A 92 4.26 -2.75 0.81
N PHE A 93 3.35 -3.66 1.18
CA PHE A 93 2.50 -3.52 2.36
C PHE A 93 3.33 -3.35 3.64
N TRP A 94 4.32 -4.22 3.85
CA TRP A 94 5.18 -4.17 5.01
C TRP A 94 5.92 -2.82 5.06
N PHE A 95 6.55 -2.40 3.95
CA PHE A 95 7.27 -1.13 3.90
C PHE A 95 6.39 0.06 4.32
N LEU A 96 5.15 0.12 3.83
CA LEU A 96 4.23 1.20 4.21
C LEU A 96 3.88 1.15 5.70
N ILE A 97 3.58 -0.03 6.23
CA ILE A 97 3.27 -0.20 7.66
C ILE A 97 4.43 0.24 8.56
N SER A 98 5.68 -0.06 8.20
CA SER A 98 6.84 0.31 9.03
C SER A 98 7.18 1.79 8.99
N LYS A 99 6.83 2.49 7.91
CA LYS A 99 7.09 3.93 7.77
C LYS A 99 5.92 4.79 8.23
N LEU A 100 4.75 4.22 8.49
CA LEU A 100 3.56 4.96 8.89
C LEU A 100 3.58 5.32 10.38
N ASN A 101 3.29 6.59 10.69
CA ASN A 101 3.02 7.03 12.05
C ASN A 101 1.54 6.78 12.36
N LEU A 102 1.24 5.70 13.08
CA LEU A 102 -0.12 5.19 13.27
C LEU A 102 -0.70 5.47 14.66
N ASN A 103 -0.20 6.48 15.36
CA ASN A 103 -0.76 6.86 16.65
C ASN A 103 -2.25 7.16 16.49
N ASN A 104 -3.09 6.45 17.24
CA ASN A 104 -4.55 6.57 17.22
C ASN A 104 -5.22 6.34 15.83
N THR A 105 -4.53 5.69 14.90
CA THR A 105 -5.10 5.33 13.58
C THR A 105 -5.47 3.85 13.57
N LYS A 106 -6.70 3.53 13.17
CA LYS A 106 -7.09 2.13 12.96
C LYS A 106 -6.64 1.70 11.58
N VAL A 107 -6.06 0.50 11.51
CA VAL A 107 -5.51 -0.03 10.28
C VAL A 107 -6.17 -1.35 9.98
N PHE A 108 -6.62 -1.50 8.75
CA PHE A 108 -7.29 -2.69 8.25
C PHE A 108 -6.60 -3.19 6.99
N ARG A 109 -6.71 -4.50 6.76
CA ARG A 109 -6.37 -5.10 5.48
C ARG A 109 -7.60 -5.71 4.85
N VAL A 110 -7.79 -5.41 3.57
CA VAL A 110 -8.81 -6.01 2.72
C VAL A 110 -8.18 -7.15 1.93
N PHE A 111 -8.86 -8.29 1.91
CA PHE A 111 -8.37 -9.51 1.26
C PHE A 111 -9.22 -9.82 0.02
N PRO A 112 -8.60 -10.32 -1.07
CA PRO A 112 -9.35 -10.81 -2.20
C PRO A 112 -10.18 -12.04 -1.81
N LYS A 113 -11.40 -12.14 -2.35
CA LYS A 113 -12.29 -13.30 -2.14
C LYS A 113 -11.67 -14.61 -2.62
N ASN A 114 -10.92 -14.57 -3.72
CA ASN A 114 -10.13 -15.68 -4.21
C ASN A 114 -8.64 -15.30 -4.20
N LYS A 115 -7.85 -16.02 -3.41
CA LYS A 115 -6.42 -15.76 -3.24
C LYS A 115 -5.59 -15.98 -4.51
N GLU A 116 -5.96 -16.93 -5.35
CA GLU A 116 -5.21 -17.27 -6.58
C GLU A 116 -5.46 -16.25 -7.69
N LYS A 117 -6.65 -15.64 -7.70
CA LYS A 117 -7.06 -14.67 -8.70
C LYS A 117 -6.83 -13.22 -8.27
N GLY A 118 -6.48 -13.03 -7.00
CA GLY A 118 -6.28 -11.71 -6.44
C GLY A 118 -7.51 -10.83 -6.56
N PHE A 119 -7.27 -9.52 -6.69
CA PHE A 119 -8.30 -8.56 -7.04
C PHE A 119 -8.57 -8.55 -8.54
N ALA A 120 -7.78 -9.17 -9.42
CA ALA A 120 -7.88 -8.97 -10.87
C ALA A 120 -9.26 -9.28 -11.48
N GLU A 121 -9.95 -10.32 -10.99
CA GLU A 121 -11.27 -10.75 -11.50
C GLU A 121 -12.47 -10.20 -10.72
N THR A 122 -12.27 -9.25 -9.80
CA THR A 122 -13.35 -8.67 -9.00
C THR A 122 -14.04 -7.51 -9.74
N ASN A 123 -15.36 -7.37 -9.56
CA ASN A 123 -16.11 -6.18 -9.95
C ASN A 123 -16.32 -5.23 -8.75
N GLU A 124 -16.94 -4.06 -8.99
CA GLU A 124 -17.18 -3.08 -7.93
C GLU A 124 -17.98 -3.65 -6.74
N ASN A 125 -18.99 -4.49 -6.97
CA ASN A 125 -19.80 -5.07 -5.89
C ASN A 125 -18.99 -6.08 -5.06
N ASP A 126 -18.12 -6.86 -5.71
CA ASP A 126 -17.22 -7.78 -4.99
C ASP A 126 -16.25 -6.99 -4.09
N LEU A 127 -15.72 -5.87 -4.58
CA LEU A 127 -14.83 -5.01 -3.79
C LEU A 127 -15.58 -4.41 -2.59
N LEU A 128 -16.82 -3.95 -2.77
CA LEU A 128 -17.66 -3.49 -1.66
C LEU A 128 -17.92 -4.60 -0.63
N GLU A 129 -18.20 -5.84 -1.07
CA GLU A 129 -18.34 -6.99 -0.18
C GLU A 129 -17.04 -7.23 0.61
N MET A 130 -15.89 -7.27 -0.07
CA MET A 130 -14.58 -7.49 0.57
C MET A 130 -14.24 -6.41 1.60
N PHE A 131 -14.59 -5.15 1.32
CA PHE A 131 -14.42 -4.05 2.27
C PHE A 131 -15.15 -4.31 3.60
N HIS A 132 -16.39 -4.83 3.56
CA HIS A 132 -17.14 -5.16 4.77
C HIS A 132 -16.48 -6.26 5.62
N PHE A 133 -15.62 -7.09 5.02
CA PHE A 133 -14.87 -8.14 5.70
C PHE A 133 -13.40 -7.76 5.94
N ALA A 134 -13.05 -6.48 5.84
CA ALA A 134 -11.72 -5.99 6.17
C ALA A 134 -11.35 -6.39 7.60
N LYS A 135 -10.10 -6.84 7.80
CA LYS A 135 -9.62 -7.26 9.12
C LYS A 135 -8.76 -6.17 9.71
N GLU A 136 -9.07 -5.77 10.94
CA GLU A 136 -8.23 -4.87 11.70
C GLU A 136 -6.88 -5.53 11.98
N ILE A 137 -5.81 -4.76 11.80
CA ILE A 137 -4.44 -5.14 12.15
C ILE A 137 -4.17 -4.51 13.49
N THR A 138 -4.06 -5.35 14.52
CA THR A 138 -3.85 -4.92 15.91
C THR A 138 -2.49 -4.26 16.11
N ASP A 139 -2.32 -3.48 17.17
CA ASP A 139 -1.02 -2.91 17.55
C ASP A 139 0.09 -3.96 17.67
N THR A 140 -0.24 -5.14 18.18
CA THR A 140 0.70 -6.26 18.31
C THR A 140 1.15 -6.76 16.94
N GLU A 141 0.22 -6.97 16.01
CA GLU A 141 0.55 -7.38 14.64
C GLU A 141 1.34 -6.30 13.90
N ARG A 142 0.98 -5.02 14.07
CA ARG A 142 1.74 -3.90 13.49
C ARG A 142 3.19 -3.88 13.97
N LYS A 143 3.41 -4.04 15.28
CA LYS A 143 4.76 -4.11 15.87
C LYS A 143 5.54 -5.32 15.33
N LEU A 144 4.89 -6.48 15.22
CA LEU A 144 5.53 -7.67 14.63
C LEU A 144 5.95 -7.41 13.19
N ILE A 145 5.06 -6.91 12.33
CA ILE A 145 5.37 -6.59 10.93
C ILE A 145 6.54 -5.59 10.82
N SER A 146 6.51 -4.54 11.63
CA SER A 146 7.55 -3.49 11.63
C SER A 146 8.91 -4.04 12.08
N ASN A 147 8.94 -4.87 13.12
CA ASN A 147 10.18 -5.48 13.61
C ASN A 147 10.76 -6.52 12.63
N HIS A 148 9.91 -7.24 11.89
CA HIS A 148 10.38 -8.20 10.89
C HIS A 148 11.05 -7.53 9.68
N LEU A 149 10.75 -6.26 9.40
CA LEU A 149 11.44 -5.51 8.36
C LEU A 149 12.87 -5.10 8.72
N GLU A 150 13.25 -5.09 9.99
CA GLU A 150 14.67 -4.90 10.37
C GLU A 150 15.57 -6.05 9.86
N TRP A 151 14.96 -7.19 9.49
CA TRP A 151 15.61 -8.36 8.91
C TRP A 151 15.64 -8.33 7.37
N PHE A 152 14.83 -7.47 6.74
CA PHE A 152 14.95 -7.17 5.32
C PHE A 152 16.05 -6.11 5.12
N PRO A 153 16.87 -6.18 4.07
CA PRO A 153 18.00 -5.28 3.85
C PRO A 153 17.55 -3.89 3.36
N ILE A 154 16.64 -3.24 4.09
CA ILE A 154 16.26 -1.83 3.95
C ILE A 154 17.15 -0.99 4.90
N LYS A 155 18.46 -1.24 4.95
CA LYS A 155 19.43 -0.42 5.69
C LYS A 155 20.32 0.38 4.74
#